data_AF-A0ABD0QBF9-F1
#
_entry.id   AF-A0ABD0QBF9-F1
#
_cell.length_a   1.000
_cell.length_b   1.000
_cell.length_c   1.000
_cell.angle_alpha   90.00
_cell.angle_beta   90.00
_cell.angle_gamma   90.00
#
_symmetry.space_group_name_H-M   'P 1'
#
loop_
_entity.id
_entity.type
_entity.pdbx_description
1 polymer ?
#
loop_
_entity_poly.entity_id
_entity_poly.type
_entity_poly.pdbx_seq_one_letter_code
_entity_poly.pdbx_strand_id
1 'polypeptide(L)' 'LGEAKKKKKAPPRVFCDICDCFDLHDTEDCPTQMQTPDSPPHTTYHGSRSGERPYCDICEAFGHWTDSCNDDQTF' A
#
# COMPACT_ATOMS: atom_id res chain seq x y z
N LEU A 1 36.50 -37.84 -11.54
CA LEU A 1 35.40 -37.03 -12.12
C LEU A 1 34.48 -36.61 -10.99
N GLY A 2 34.51 -35.35 -10.55
CA GLY A 2 33.65 -34.84 -9.48
C GLY A 2 32.93 -33.60 -9.99
N GLU A 3 31.85 -33.80 -10.73
CA GLU A 3 31.06 -32.68 -11.25
C GLU A 3 30.30 -32.03 -10.09
N ALA A 4 30.75 -30.84 -9.69
CA ALA A 4 30.02 -29.98 -8.78
C ALA A 4 28.71 -29.54 -9.47
N LYS A 5 27.61 -30.25 -9.17
CA LYS A 5 26.25 -29.83 -9.53
C LYS A 5 26.05 -28.38 -9.05
N LYS A 6 26.03 -27.42 -9.98
CA LYS A 6 25.56 -26.05 -9.71
C LYS A 6 24.16 -26.16 -9.13
N LYS A 7 24.03 -25.94 -7.82
CA LYS A 7 22.74 -25.85 -7.15
C LYS A 7 22.01 -24.66 -7.77
N LYS A 8 21.01 -24.94 -8.60
CA LYS A 8 20.10 -23.90 -9.10
C LYS A 8 19.50 -23.27 -7.84
N LYS A 9 19.67 -21.95 -7.66
CA LYS A 9 18.99 -21.25 -6.57
C LYS A 9 17.50 -21.49 -6.78
N ALA A 10 16.81 -21.97 -5.73
CA ALA A 10 15.37 -22.10 -5.79
C ALA A 10 14.77 -20.74 -6.18
N PRO A 11 13.71 -20.72 -6.99
CA PRO A 11 13.01 -19.47 -7.26
C PRO A 11 12.61 -18.79 -5.93
N PRO A 12 12.58 -17.44 -5.89
CA PRO A 12 12.08 -16.72 -4.72
C PRO A 12 10.72 -17.28 -4.33
N ARG A 13 10.56 -17.64 -3.06
CA ARG A 13 9.26 -18.09 -2.56
C ARG A 13 8.34 -16.90 -2.48
N VAL A 14 7.21 -16.97 -3.18
CA VAL A 14 6.14 -15.99 -3.04
C VAL A 14 5.35 -16.33 -1.79
N PHE A 15 4.95 -15.31 -1.03
CA PHE A 15 4.17 -15.47 0.19
C PHE A 15 3.06 -14.44 0.18
N CYS A 16 1.87 -14.88 0.57
CA CYS A 16 0.73 -14.00 0.73
C CYS A 16 0.42 -13.83 2.22
N ASP A 17 0.64 -12.62 2.74
CA ASP A 17 0.35 -12.27 4.14
C ASP A 17 -1.15 -12.33 4.47
N ILE A 18 -2.03 -12.14 3.49
CA ILE A 18 -3.49 -12.17 3.67
C ILE A 18 -4.00 -13.61 3.80
N CYS A 19 -3.48 -14.47 2.93
CA CYS A 19 -3.91 -15.84 2.75
C CYS A 19 -3.03 -16.82 3.60
N ASP A 20 -1.99 -16.32 4.29
CA ASP A 20 -0.96 -17.05 5.08
C ASP A 20 -0.44 -18.33 4.40
N CYS A 21 -0.19 -18.24 3.09
CA CYS A 21 0.25 -19.36 2.28
C CYS A 21 1.44 -18.98 1.39
N PHE A 22 2.30 -19.97 1.17
CA PHE A 22 3.46 -19.83 0.32
C PHE A 22 3.20 -20.42 -1.07
N ASP A 23 3.95 -19.92 -2.05
CA ASP A 23 4.13 -20.47 -3.39
C ASP A 23 2.85 -20.52 -4.26
N LEU A 24 1.75 -19.87 -3.83
CA LEU A 24 0.51 -19.74 -4.59
C LEU A 24 0.39 -18.39 -5.30
N HIS A 25 0.39 -17.32 -4.53
CA HIS A 25 0.33 -15.93 -4.97
C HIS A 25 1.03 -15.04 -3.92
N ASP A 26 1.26 -13.78 -4.25
CA ASP A 26 1.68 -12.76 -3.28
C ASP A 26 0.48 -11.95 -2.77
N THR A 27 0.73 -10.97 -1.92
CA THR A 27 -0.34 -10.12 -1.38
C THR A 27 -1.11 -9.33 -2.45
N GLU A 28 -0.48 -8.94 -3.57
CA GLU A 28 -1.11 -8.13 -4.61
C GLU A 28 -2.05 -8.95 -5.52
N ASP A 29 -1.78 -10.26 -5.65
CA ASP A 29 -2.58 -11.22 -6.45
C ASP A 29 -3.53 -12.09 -5.58
N CYS A 30 -3.64 -11.87 -4.26
CA CYS A 30 -4.55 -12.67 -3.40
C CYS A 30 -6.01 -12.31 -3.75
N PRO A 31 -6.85 -13.29 -4.15
CA PRO A 31 -8.21 -13.04 -4.65
C PRO A 31 -9.13 -12.43 -3.58
N THR A 32 -8.80 -12.62 -2.30
CA THR A 32 -9.52 -11.99 -1.19
C THR A 32 -9.29 -10.48 -1.13
N GLN A 33 -8.18 -9.97 -1.69
CA GLN A 33 -7.94 -8.53 -1.86
C GLN A 33 -9.06 -7.89 -2.70
N MET A 34 -9.54 -8.56 -3.74
CA MET A 34 -10.60 -8.05 -4.62
C MET A 34 -12.01 -8.28 -4.06
N GLN A 35 -12.15 -9.14 -3.04
CA GLN A 35 -13.42 -9.44 -2.38
C GLN A 35 -13.77 -8.47 -1.25
N THR A 36 -13.23 -7.25 -1.24
CA THR A 36 -13.80 -6.14 -0.46
C THR A 36 -14.69 -5.25 -1.34
N PRO A 37 -15.89 -5.70 -1.76
CA PRO A 37 -16.84 -4.85 -2.49
C PRO A 37 -17.39 -3.70 -1.63
N ASP A 38 -17.08 -3.68 -0.33
CA ASP A 38 -17.42 -2.59 0.61
C ASP A 38 -16.34 -1.52 0.72
N SER A 39 -15.17 -1.71 0.07
CA SER A 39 -14.24 -0.59 -0.04
C SER A 39 -14.86 0.40 -1.02
N PRO A 40 -15.06 1.69 -0.64
CA PRO A 40 -15.52 2.68 -1.58
C PRO A 40 -14.63 2.62 -2.83
N PRO A 41 -15.21 2.82 -4.04
CA PRO A 41 -14.42 2.79 -5.25
C PRO A 41 -13.18 3.64 -5.03
N HIS A 42 -12.01 3.12 -5.43
CA HIS A 42 -10.76 3.87 -5.39
C HIS A 42 -11.06 5.29 -5.89
N THR A 43 -10.55 6.29 -5.19
CA THR A 43 -10.95 7.67 -5.49
C THR A 43 -10.70 7.94 -6.97
N THR A 44 -11.76 8.14 -7.75
CA THR A 44 -11.67 8.58 -9.14
C THR A 44 -11.21 10.03 -9.25
N TYR A 45 -10.99 10.68 -8.10
CA TYR A 45 -10.24 11.91 -7.97
C TYR A 45 -8.79 11.67 -8.40
N HIS A 46 -8.58 11.74 -9.72
CA HIS A 46 -7.27 12.01 -10.30
C HIS A 46 -6.93 13.44 -9.92
N GLY A 47 -6.39 13.61 -8.70
CA GLY A 47 -5.84 14.88 -8.28
C GLY A 47 -4.95 15.43 -9.39
N SER A 48 -5.04 16.73 -9.65
CA SER A 48 -4.19 17.32 -10.67
C SER A 48 -2.74 17.01 -10.32
N ARG A 49 -1.98 16.43 -11.25
CA ARG A 49 -0.56 16.09 -11.00
C ARG A 49 0.27 17.35 -10.66
N SER A 50 -0.25 18.52 -11.02
CA SER A 50 0.32 19.83 -10.72
C SER A 50 -0.40 20.56 -9.57
N GLY A 51 -1.46 19.99 -9.01
CA GLY A 51 -2.22 20.60 -7.92
C GLY A 51 -1.64 20.19 -6.57
N GLU A 52 -1.13 21.15 -5.82
CA GLU A 52 -0.66 20.91 -4.46
C GLU A 52 -1.86 20.57 -3.56
N ARG A 53 -1.78 19.42 -2.86
CA ARG A 53 -2.80 19.01 -1.91
C ARG A 53 -2.57 19.79 -0.61
N PRO A 54 -3.60 20.43 -0.02
CA PRO A 54 -3.47 21.11 1.26
C PRO A 54 -2.97 20.14 2.33
N TYR A 55 -1.81 20.46 2.90
CA TYR A 55 -1.18 19.75 4.00
C TYR A 55 -0.96 20.71 5.15
N CYS A 56 -1.23 20.22 6.36
CA CYS A 56 -1.02 20.96 7.59
C CYS A 56 0.11 20.32 8.38
N ASP A 57 1.18 21.07 8.63
CA ASP A 57 2.34 20.61 9.40
C ASP A 57 2.04 20.51 10.90
N ILE A 58 1.01 21.22 11.40
CA ILE A 58 0.59 21.17 12.81
C ILE A 58 -0.16 19.86 13.09
N CYS A 59 -1.10 19.49 12.21
CA CYS A 59 -1.88 18.25 12.34
C CYS A 59 -1.18 17.03 11.71
N GLU A 60 -0.08 17.25 10.99
CA GLU A 60 0.61 16.27 10.15
C GLU A 60 -0.32 15.51 9.17
N ALA A 61 -1.41 16.17 8.71
CA ALA A 61 -2.48 15.54 7.95
C ALA A 61 -2.89 16.35 6.70
N PHE A 62 -3.46 15.66 5.71
CA PHE A 62 -4.04 16.28 4.52
C PHE A 62 -5.47 16.77 4.80
N GLY A 63 -5.84 17.92 4.22
CA GLY A 63 -7.24 18.42 4.23
C GLY A 63 -7.37 19.92 4.40
N HIS A 64 -6.36 20.59 4.94
CA HIS A 64 -6.27 22.05 5.06
C HIS A 64 -4.81 22.49 5.04
N TRP A 65 -4.56 23.77 4.83
CA TRP A 65 -3.22 24.35 4.93
C TRP A 65 -2.88 24.71 6.36
N THR A 66 -1.59 24.68 6.71
CA THR A 66 -1.09 25.13 8.02
C THR A 66 -1.63 26.53 8.39
N ASP A 67 -1.75 27.45 7.43
CA ASP A 67 -2.27 28.82 7.63
C ASP A 67 -3.75 28.89 8.05
N SER A 68 -4.52 27.84 7.77
CA SER A 68 -5.96 27.74 8.08
C SER A 68 -6.25 26.71 9.18
N CYS A 69 -5.21 26.23 9.87
CA CYS A 69 -5.34 25.25 10.94
C CYS A 69 -5.99 25.88 12.17
N ASN A 70 -7.01 25.21 12.71
CA ASN A 70 -7.59 25.54 14.01
C ASN A 70 -7.03 24.57 15.06
N ASP A 71 -5.85 24.88 15.59
CA ASP A 71 -5.14 24.06 16.58
C ASP A 71 -5.73 24.18 18.00
N ASP A 72 -6.73 25.05 18.21
CA ASP A 72 -7.35 25.30 19.52
C ASP A 72 -8.34 24.21 19.97
N GLN A 73 -8.26 22.99 19.44
CA GLN A 73 -9.05 21.85 19.92
C GLN A 73 -8.43 21.25 21.19
N THR A 74 -8.59 21.94 22.32
CA THR A 74 -8.35 21.34 23.64
C THR A 74 -9.51 20.38 23.97
N PHE A 75 -9.17 19.13 24.25
CA PHE A 75 -10.11 18.03 24.56
C PHE A 75 -10.76 18.16 25.94
#